data_AF-A0A7X9F8H1-F1
#
_entry.id   AF-A0A7X9F8H1-F1
#
_cell.length_a   1.000
_cell.length_b   1.000
_cell.length_c   1.000
_cell.angle_alpha   90.00
_cell.angle_beta   90.00
_cell.angle_gamma   90.00
#
_symmetry.space_group_name_H-M   'P 1'
#
loop_
_entity.id
_entity.type
_entity.pdbx_description
1 polymer ?
#
loop_
_entity_poly.entity_id
_entity_poly.type
_entity_poly.pdbx_seq_one_letter_code
_entity_poly.pdbx_strand_id
1 'polypeptide(L)'
;MKSKTVTILLLVVSLMLLFAAWGNEKLQHTRRGESRYIDQFQKEYLQKEAAITQRLDDIAHTLKKEDSLSPADSDLNASYDQLHSDGLVILIYKNDSLKFWSDNLTIFNDRFSTAGFDKQLIFIGNGWYTVRSLKINRWNIAGLILIKHQYPYENQFLKNEFQEDFKLPPEVMLTNSPLEGMAHAAIHDLGGHRLFYLNFRKDLSFGNLSLPFAVILYFLLGIFLIVLFRHLVRIQKTRTARLTLIFIIAVAIALLRFAMIRLQVPEVLYNSDLFSPGHFATNRALPSLGDLLLSSVFIFFIIYLIHNDIAISPSRNKIRVSSFFLFNSYLILLIAVFLYLHFLFTSLVMNSDISFEARNVLDLSVYSFIGLGSMVLLFAAFGLLCHRFVVHFSFYYPFRTFLLTLLIWNILGLGILIGCKQYGALFGLGFYLLFMFLIGGVEYKHWFHYNFSFYILLILFFSLYSTFLTDKVNKR
;
A
#
# COMPACT_ATOMS: atom_id res chain seq x y z
N MET A 1 -28.14 28.59 19.28
CA MET A 1 -27.41 29.17 18.12
C MET A 1 -26.05 28.51 17.89
N LYS A 2 -25.13 28.46 18.86
CA LYS A 2 -23.76 27.93 18.67
C LYS A 2 -23.66 26.53 18.04
N SER A 3 -24.48 25.56 18.46
CA SER A 3 -24.45 24.19 17.91
C SER A 3 -24.84 24.11 16.42
N LYS A 4 -25.83 24.90 15.98
CA LYS A 4 -26.26 24.93 14.57
C LYS A 4 -25.17 25.54 13.68
N THR A 5 -24.51 26.62 14.14
CA THR A 5 -23.40 27.25 13.42
C THR A 5 -22.23 26.28 13.22
N VAL A 6 -21.86 25.52 14.26
CA VAL A 6 -20.80 24.50 14.16
C VAL A 6 -21.17 23.39 13.17
N THR A 7 -22.43 22.92 13.20
CA THR A 7 -22.89 21.90 12.24
C THR A 7 -22.81 22.40 10.79
N ILE A 8 -23.28 23.64 10.53
CA ILE A 8 -23.22 24.25 9.20
C ILE A 8 -21.77 24.40 8.75
N LEU A 9 -20.88 24.88 9.61
CA LEU A 9 -19.45 25.03 9.29
C LEU A 9 -18.81 23.70 8.90
N LEU A 10 -18.98 22.65 9.71
CA LEU A 10 -18.42 21.32 9.43
C LEU A 10 -18.96 20.73 8.12
N LEU A 11 -20.25 20.95 7.84
CA LEU A 11 -20.89 20.49 6.61
C LEU A 11 -20.37 21.25 5.38
N VAL A 12 -20.24 22.58 5.47
CA VAL A 12 -19.68 23.41 4.39
C VAL A 12 -18.24 23.02 4.10
N VAL A 13 -17.39 22.84 5.12
CA VAL A 13 -16.01 22.41 4.93
C VAL A 13 -15.94 21.01 4.31
N SER A 14 -16.79 20.07 4.76
CA SER A 14 -16.84 18.72 4.18
C SER A 14 -17.25 18.76 2.70
N LEU A 15 -18.25 19.58 2.34
CA LEU A 15 -18.65 19.76 0.95
C LEU A 15 -17.54 20.42 0.12
N MET A 16 -16.88 21.44 0.64
CA MET A 16 -15.74 22.09 -0.03
C MET A 16 -14.61 21.10 -0.29
N LEU A 17 -14.26 20.27 0.69
CA LEU A 17 -13.25 19.22 0.53
C LEU A 17 -13.67 18.17 -0.50
N LEU A 18 -14.94 17.76 -0.50
CA LEU A 18 -15.46 16.82 -1.48
C LEU A 18 -15.39 17.40 -2.91
N PHE A 19 -15.85 18.63 -3.12
CA PHE A 19 -15.78 19.28 -4.42
C PHE A 19 -14.34 19.55 -4.87
N ALA A 20 -13.45 19.92 -3.95
CA ALA A 20 -12.03 20.10 -4.24
C ALA A 20 -11.36 18.78 -4.63
N ALA A 21 -11.63 17.69 -3.90
CA ALA A 21 -11.08 16.36 -4.19
C ALA A 21 -11.58 15.86 -5.56
N TRP A 22 -12.89 15.90 -5.78
CA TRP A 22 -13.53 15.47 -7.02
C TRP A 22 -13.12 16.33 -8.22
N GLY A 23 -13.04 17.65 -8.04
CA GLY A 23 -12.58 18.58 -9.08
C GLY A 23 -11.13 18.33 -9.46
N ASN A 24 -10.25 18.10 -8.47
CA ASN A 24 -8.85 17.78 -8.70
C ASN A 24 -8.67 16.44 -9.42
N GLU A 25 -9.44 15.41 -9.06
CA GLU A 25 -9.47 14.11 -9.75
C GLU A 25 -9.90 14.28 -11.22
N LYS A 26 -10.97 15.02 -11.49
CA LYS A 26 -11.45 15.24 -12.87
C LYS A 26 -10.50 16.09 -13.73
N LEU A 27 -9.85 17.08 -13.13
CA LEU A 27 -8.81 17.89 -13.79
C LEU A 27 -7.62 17.03 -14.21
N GLN A 28 -7.26 16.02 -13.41
CA GLN A 28 -6.16 15.11 -13.73
C GLN A 28 -6.49 14.19 -14.90
N HIS A 29 -7.71 13.65 -15.00
CA HIS A 29 -8.13 12.87 -16.16
C HIS A 29 -8.16 13.69 -17.48
N THR A 30 -8.33 15.02 -17.38
CA THR A 30 -8.43 15.89 -18.57
C THR A 30 -7.05 16.40 -19.03
N ARG A 31 -6.09 16.57 -18.12
CA ARG A 31 -4.69 16.88 -18.47
C ARG A 31 -3.95 15.57 -18.76
N ARG A 32 -3.90 15.14 -20.03
CA ARG A 32 -3.02 14.04 -20.48
C ARG A 32 -1.58 14.33 -20.06
N GLY A 33 -1.16 13.76 -18.92
CA GLY A 33 0.21 13.85 -18.41
C GLY A 33 1.24 13.35 -19.41
N GLU A 34 0.83 12.39 -20.26
CA GLU A 34 1.57 11.81 -21.37
C GLU A 34 2.43 12.83 -22.11
N SER A 35 1.86 13.94 -22.58
CA SER A 35 2.59 14.94 -23.38
C SER A 35 3.81 15.49 -22.65
N ARG A 36 3.67 15.79 -21.35
CA ARG A 36 4.77 16.36 -20.57
C ARG A 36 5.91 15.36 -20.38
N TYR A 37 5.58 14.09 -20.14
CA TYR A 37 6.59 13.03 -20.02
C TYR A 37 7.26 12.72 -21.35
N ILE A 38 6.51 12.76 -22.46
CA ILE A 38 7.06 12.59 -23.80
C ILE A 38 8.02 13.74 -24.12
N ASP A 39 7.63 14.98 -23.87
CA ASP A 39 8.46 16.16 -24.14
C ASP A 39 9.74 16.15 -23.28
N GLN A 40 9.61 15.77 -22.01
CA GLN A 40 10.76 15.60 -21.13
C GLN A 40 11.67 14.47 -21.61
N PHE A 41 11.12 13.30 -21.92
CA PHE A 41 11.88 12.16 -22.43
C PHE A 41 12.65 12.54 -23.70
N GLN A 42 11.98 13.18 -24.65
CA GLN A 42 12.59 13.62 -25.90
C GLN A 42 13.73 14.61 -25.64
N LYS A 43 13.53 15.56 -24.72
CA LYS A 43 14.57 16.53 -24.36
C LYS A 43 15.80 15.86 -23.74
N GLU A 44 15.60 14.99 -22.75
CA GLU A 44 16.69 14.27 -22.08
C GLU A 44 17.41 13.34 -23.06
N TYR A 45 16.67 12.65 -23.94
CA TYR A 45 17.25 11.81 -24.98
C TYR A 45 18.16 12.62 -25.92
N LEU A 46 17.70 13.77 -26.42
CA LEU A 46 18.50 14.62 -27.31
C LEU A 46 19.75 15.19 -26.61
N GLN A 47 19.67 15.49 -25.31
CA GLN A 47 20.83 15.92 -24.54
C GLN A 47 21.88 14.81 -24.42
N LYS A 48 21.44 13.59 -24.11
CA LYS A 48 22.31 12.40 -24.06
C LYS A 48 22.91 12.06 -25.42
N GLU A 49 22.11 12.17 -26.48
CA GLU A 49 22.57 11.96 -27.84
C GLU A 49 23.63 12.99 -28.27
N ALA A 50 23.45 14.26 -27.93
CA ALA A 50 24.43 15.30 -28.21
C ALA A 50 25.73 15.07 -27.41
N ALA A 51 25.62 14.76 -26.12
CA ALA A 51 26.76 14.50 -25.24
C ALA A 51 27.58 13.30 -25.73
N ILE A 52 26.93 12.19 -26.09
CA ILE A 52 27.64 11.02 -26.57
C ILE A 52 28.26 11.26 -27.95
N THR A 53 27.56 11.97 -28.85
CA THR A 53 28.10 12.31 -30.18
C THR A 53 29.37 13.16 -30.07
N GLN A 54 29.34 14.19 -29.22
CA GLN A 54 30.52 15.03 -28.95
C GLN A 54 31.68 14.19 -28.40
N ARG A 55 31.41 13.27 -27.47
CA ARG A 55 32.44 12.41 -26.90
C ARG A 55 33.03 11.45 -27.93
N LEU A 56 32.21 10.88 -28.81
CA LEU A 56 32.66 10.03 -29.90
C LEU A 56 33.55 10.81 -30.88
N ASP A 57 33.23 12.07 -31.18
CA ASP A 57 34.04 12.95 -32.02
C ASP A 57 35.40 13.28 -31.39
N ASP A 58 35.45 13.55 -30.07
CA ASP A 58 36.70 13.78 -29.34
C ASP A 58 37.63 12.55 -29.38
N ILE A 59 37.07 11.36 -29.16
CA ILE A 59 37.80 10.09 -29.22
C ILE A 59 38.28 9.85 -30.66
N ALA A 60 37.41 10.08 -31.64
CA ALA A 60 37.71 10.00 -33.07
C ALA A 60 38.89 10.88 -33.48
N HIS A 61 38.92 12.13 -33.01
CA HIS A 61 40.02 13.07 -33.27
C HIS A 61 41.34 12.59 -32.67
N THR A 62 41.31 12.02 -31.48
CA THR A 62 42.48 11.48 -30.79
C THR A 62 43.04 10.25 -31.53
N LEU A 63 42.16 9.31 -31.91
CA LEU A 63 42.54 8.10 -32.63
C LEU A 63 43.10 8.39 -34.04
N LYS A 64 42.64 9.46 -34.70
CA LYS A 64 43.23 9.91 -35.99
C LYS A 64 44.68 10.39 -35.84
N LYS A 65 45.06 10.92 -34.67
CA LYS A 65 46.36 11.52 -34.44
C LYS A 65 47.43 10.50 -34.03
N GLU A 66 47.06 9.53 -33.19
CA GLU A 66 48.04 8.64 -32.54
C GLU A 66 47.89 7.14 -32.90
N ASP A 67 46.87 6.75 -33.71
CA ASP A 67 46.52 5.38 -34.17
C ASP A 67 46.72 4.25 -33.14
N SER A 68 46.67 4.60 -31.87
CA SER A 68 46.89 3.74 -30.72
C SER A 68 45.97 4.19 -29.59
N LEU A 69 45.48 3.23 -28.82
CA LEU A 69 44.80 3.45 -27.54
C LEU A 69 45.85 3.17 -26.48
N SER A 70 46.24 4.17 -25.70
CA SER A 70 47.03 3.90 -24.50
C SER A 70 46.06 3.63 -23.35
N PRO A 71 46.12 2.49 -22.66
CA PRO A 71 45.26 2.21 -21.50
C PRO A 71 45.44 3.21 -20.34
N ALA A 72 46.49 4.04 -20.42
CA ALA A 72 46.86 5.07 -19.46
C ALA A 72 46.37 6.49 -19.84
N ASP A 73 45.58 6.64 -20.91
CA ASP A 73 44.95 7.93 -21.24
C ASP A 73 43.90 8.26 -20.16
N SER A 74 44.33 9.04 -19.16
CA SER A 74 43.56 9.40 -17.97
C SER A 74 42.19 10.01 -18.29
N ASP A 75 42.04 10.63 -19.45
CA ASP A 75 40.81 11.26 -19.91
C ASP A 75 39.71 10.27 -20.31
N LEU A 76 40.06 9.03 -20.69
CA LEU A 76 39.09 7.97 -20.98
C LEU A 76 38.59 7.30 -19.69
N ASN A 77 39.48 7.16 -18.69
CA ASN A 77 39.16 6.48 -17.44
C ASN A 77 38.49 7.40 -16.40
N ALA A 78 38.78 8.70 -16.39
CA ALA A 78 38.19 9.66 -15.45
C ALA A 78 36.68 9.90 -15.65
N SER A 79 36.09 9.39 -16.74
CA SER A 79 34.68 9.56 -17.08
C SER A 79 33.80 8.32 -16.83
N TYR A 80 34.33 7.21 -16.30
CA TYR A 80 33.52 5.98 -16.15
C TYR A 80 32.31 6.18 -15.25
N ASP A 81 32.50 6.71 -14.04
CA ASP A 81 31.42 6.86 -13.07
C ASP A 81 30.33 7.80 -13.57
N GLN A 82 30.73 8.86 -14.30
CA GLN A 82 29.82 9.84 -14.89
C GLN A 82 29.06 9.29 -16.11
N LEU A 83 29.75 8.59 -17.02
CA LEU A 83 29.08 7.94 -18.15
C LEU A 83 28.09 6.88 -17.64
N HIS A 84 28.49 6.12 -16.61
CA HIS A 84 27.64 5.10 -16.02
C HIS A 84 26.40 5.69 -15.34
N SER A 85 26.54 6.74 -14.53
CA SER A 85 25.39 7.42 -13.91
C SER A 85 24.42 7.94 -14.96
N ASP A 86 24.96 8.47 -16.06
CA ASP A 86 24.17 9.03 -17.15
C ASP A 86 23.62 7.93 -18.10
N GLY A 87 23.86 6.65 -17.81
CA GLY A 87 23.42 5.52 -18.63
C GLY A 87 24.05 5.48 -20.03
N LEU A 88 25.24 6.05 -20.18
CA LEU A 88 26.01 6.12 -21.41
C LEU A 88 27.12 5.08 -21.39
N VAL A 89 27.29 4.37 -22.50
CA VAL A 89 28.36 3.37 -22.66
C VAL A 89 29.13 3.63 -23.94
N ILE A 90 30.45 3.60 -23.87
CA ILE A 90 31.35 3.74 -25.03
C ILE A 90 32.03 2.41 -25.26
N LEU A 91 32.00 1.95 -26.50
CA LEU A 91 32.68 0.75 -26.98
C LEU A 91 33.63 1.14 -28.11
N ILE A 92 34.89 0.69 -28.05
CA ILE A 92 35.87 0.94 -29.11
C ILE A 92 36.39 -0.39 -29.63
N TYR A 93 36.17 -0.61 -30.92
CA TYR A 93 36.62 -1.79 -31.65
C TYR A 93 37.77 -1.43 -32.57
N LYS A 94 38.76 -2.32 -32.67
CA LYS A 94 39.78 -2.31 -33.72
C LYS A 94 39.58 -3.53 -34.60
N ASN A 95 39.22 -3.31 -35.86
CA ASN A 95 38.64 -4.31 -36.75
C ASN A 95 37.40 -4.94 -36.09
N ASP A 96 37.45 -6.23 -35.74
CA ASP A 96 36.34 -6.96 -35.10
C ASP A 96 36.61 -7.30 -33.62
N SER A 97 37.66 -6.73 -33.01
CA SER A 97 37.99 -6.99 -31.61
C SER A 97 37.68 -5.78 -30.74
N LEU A 98 36.94 -5.98 -29.65
CA LEU A 98 36.71 -4.98 -28.63
C LEU A 98 38.04 -4.66 -27.92
N LYS A 99 38.41 -3.38 -27.89
CA LYS A 99 39.64 -2.90 -27.23
C LYS A 99 39.35 -2.08 -25.98
N PHE A 100 38.17 -1.50 -25.88
CA PHE A 100 37.76 -0.68 -24.76
C PHE A 100 36.25 -0.73 -24.59
N TRP A 101 35.77 -0.75 -23.35
CA TRP A 101 34.37 -0.58 -23.01
C TRP A 101 34.24 0.17 -21.67
N SER A 102 33.21 0.99 -21.53
CA SER A 102 33.03 1.86 -20.36
C SER A 102 31.99 1.42 -19.33
N ASP A 103 31.51 0.17 -19.43
CA ASP A 103 30.48 -0.37 -18.53
C ASP A 103 30.89 -1.72 -17.93
N ASN A 104 30.71 -1.86 -16.61
CA ASN A 104 31.03 -3.10 -15.90
C ASN A 104 29.81 -4.03 -15.73
N LEU A 105 28.59 -3.56 -16.06
CA LEU A 105 27.36 -4.31 -15.83
C LEU A 105 26.95 -5.20 -17.03
N THR A 106 27.38 -4.86 -18.24
CA THR A 106 26.94 -5.54 -19.46
C THR A 106 28.08 -6.32 -20.12
N ILE A 107 27.88 -7.63 -20.34
CA ILE A 107 28.83 -8.46 -21.07
C ILE A 107 28.63 -8.23 -22.58
N PHE A 108 29.50 -7.42 -23.19
CA PHE A 108 29.55 -7.24 -24.63
C PHE A 108 30.38 -8.37 -25.26
N ASN A 109 29.77 -9.19 -26.12
CA ASN A 109 30.45 -10.28 -26.80
C ASN A 109 31.17 -9.76 -28.06
N ASP A 110 32.32 -10.34 -28.42
CA ASP A 110 33.14 -9.95 -29.59
C ASP A 110 32.38 -10.01 -30.92
N ARG A 111 31.25 -10.74 -30.97
CA ARG A 111 30.39 -10.88 -32.15
C ARG A 111 29.41 -9.73 -32.38
N PHE A 112 29.42 -8.67 -31.56
CA PHE A 112 28.62 -7.46 -31.83
C PHE A 112 29.22 -6.59 -32.97
N SER A 113 30.05 -7.19 -33.82
CA SER A 113 30.74 -6.55 -34.95
C SER A 113 29.74 -5.97 -35.96
N THR A 114 29.76 -4.65 -36.09
CA THR A 114 29.28 -3.81 -37.22
C THR A 114 27.79 -3.89 -37.62
N ALA A 115 27.17 -5.06 -37.71
CA ALA A 115 25.79 -5.22 -38.19
C ALA A 115 24.73 -4.83 -37.15
N GLY A 116 25.10 -4.78 -35.87
CA GLY A 116 24.22 -4.32 -34.78
C GLY A 116 24.10 -2.80 -34.71
N PHE A 117 25.10 -2.06 -35.21
CA PHE A 117 25.15 -0.60 -35.11
C PHE A 117 24.29 0.14 -36.13
N ASP A 118 23.84 -0.56 -37.18
CA ASP A 118 22.87 -0.02 -38.15
C ASP A 118 21.43 0.02 -37.59
N LYS A 119 21.19 -0.62 -36.43
CA LYS A 119 19.88 -0.61 -35.77
C LYS A 119 19.79 0.58 -34.82
N GLN A 120 18.69 1.33 -34.92
CA GLN A 120 18.40 2.49 -34.08
C GLN A 120 18.13 2.14 -32.61
N LEU A 121 17.55 0.97 -32.35
CA LEU A 121 17.27 0.43 -31.02
C LEU A 121 17.66 -1.06 -30.97
N ILE A 122 18.43 -1.45 -29.96
CA ILE A 122 18.92 -2.80 -29.78
C ILE A 122 18.72 -3.30 -28.36
N PHE A 123 18.59 -4.61 -28.20
CA PHE A 123 18.52 -5.27 -26.91
C PHE A 123 19.81 -6.05 -26.66
N ILE A 124 20.58 -5.69 -25.65
CA ILE A 124 21.84 -6.36 -25.26
C ILE A 124 21.83 -6.63 -23.76
N GLY A 125 22.24 -7.84 -23.37
CA GLY A 125 22.31 -8.25 -21.97
C GLY A 125 20.92 -8.27 -21.38
N ASN A 126 20.57 -7.23 -20.63
CA ASN A 126 19.25 -7.01 -20.03
C ASN A 126 18.80 -5.56 -20.22
N GLY A 127 19.18 -4.90 -21.32
CA GLY A 127 18.90 -3.49 -21.55
C GLY A 127 18.56 -3.18 -23.00
N TRP A 128 17.64 -2.24 -23.19
CA TRP A 128 17.37 -1.59 -24.47
C TRP A 128 18.27 -0.37 -24.61
N TYR A 129 19.03 -0.31 -25.71
CA TYR A 129 19.97 0.77 -25.99
C TYR A 129 19.71 1.39 -27.36
N THR A 130 19.87 2.71 -27.49
CA THR A 130 20.09 3.33 -28.80
C THR A 130 21.58 3.42 -29.10
N VAL A 131 21.95 3.37 -30.38
CA VAL A 131 23.35 3.33 -30.82
C VAL A 131 23.68 4.56 -31.65
N ARG A 132 24.83 5.17 -31.36
CA ARG A 132 25.56 6.06 -32.27
C ARG A 132 26.92 5.45 -32.57
N SER A 133 27.32 5.42 -33.83
CA SER A 133 28.62 4.84 -34.20
C SER A 133 29.38 5.71 -35.19
N LEU A 134 30.70 5.69 -35.08
CA LEU A 134 31.63 6.36 -35.96
C LEU A 134 32.71 5.37 -36.39
N LYS A 135 32.90 5.23 -37.71
CA LYS A 135 33.93 4.37 -38.29
C LYS A 135 35.08 5.21 -38.84
N ILE A 136 36.29 4.96 -38.36
CA ILE A 136 37.50 5.70 -38.74
C ILE A 136 38.62 4.71 -39.00
N ASN A 137 39.05 4.60 -40.26
CA ASN A 137 40.07 3.62 -40.69
C ASN A 137 39.70 2.19 -40.23
N ARG A 138 40.48 1.63 -39.30
CA ARG A 138 40.31 0.30 -38.70
C ARG A 138 39.55 0.35 -37.37
N TRP A 139 39.14 1.53 -36.93
CA TRP A 139 38.45 1.74 -35.67
C TRP A 139 36.95 1.88 -35.89
N ASN A 140 36.17 1.29 -34.99
CA ASN A 140 34.74 1.50 -34.90
C ASN A 140 34.39 1.86 -33.46
N ILE A 141 33.88 3.07 -33.27
CA ILE A 141 33.57 3.66 -31.97
C ILE A 141 32.05 3.70 -31.88
N ALA A 142 31.48 3.06 -30.86
CA ALA A 142 30.04 3.04 -30.64
C ALA A 142 29.70 3.62 -29.27
N GLY A 143 28.80 4.59 -29.25
CA GLY A 143 28.14 5.11 -28.06
C GLY A 143 26.76 4.49 -27.92
N LEU A 144 26.45 3.96 -26.75
CA LEU A 144 25.16 3.39 -26.39
C LEU A 144 24.49 4.28 -25.34
N ILE A 145 23.19 4.50 -25.51
CA ILE A 145 22.36 5.20 -24.53
C ILE A 145 21.36 4.18 -24.00
N LEU A 146 21.47 3.83 -22.72
CA LEU A 146 20.53 2.94 -22.05
C LEU A 146 19.17 3.61 -21.93
N ILE A 147 18.15 3.03 -22.55
CA ILE A 147 16.76 3.50 -22.47
C ILE A 147 16.04 2.84 -21.29
N LYS A 148 16.12 1.50 -21.19
CA LYS A 148 15.35 0.72 -20.23
C LYS A 148 16.00 -0.61 -19.91
N HIS A 149 16.03 -0.97 -18.63
CA HIS A 149 16.39 -2.31 -18.18
C HIS A 149 15.20 -3.28 -18.33
N GLN A 150 15.49 -4.49 -18.78
CA GLN A 150 14.54 -5.58 -18.90
C GLN A 150 15.23 -6.90 -18.55
N TYR A 151 15.09 -7.28 -17.29
CA TYR A 151 15.49 -8.55 -16.70
C TYR A 151 14.36 -9.60 -16.82
N PRO A 152 14.70 -10.89 -16.99
CA PRO A 152 13.72 -11.98 -16.98
C PRO A 152 13.02 -12.17 -15.63
N TYR A 153 13.69 -11.77 -14.53
CA TYR A 153 13.20 -11.89 -13.16
C TYR A 153 13.46 -10.58 -12.41
N GLU A 154 12.44 -10.06 -11.74
CA GLU A 154 12.54 -8.86 -10.90
C GLU A 154 12.69 -9.24 -9.42
N ASN A 155 13.49 -8.48 -8.69
CA ASN A 155 13.63 -8.59 -7.24
C ASN A 155 13.98 -7.21 -6.64
N GLN A 156 14.31 -7.17 -5.35
CA GLN A 156 14.64 -5.91 -4.67
C GLN A 156 15.87 -5.17 -5.24
N PHE A 157 16.75 -5.86 -5.97
CA PHE A 157 17.95 -5.31 -6.60
C PHE A 157 17.83 -5.14 -8.12
N LEU A 158 17.01 -5.94 -8.79
CA LEU A 158 16.82 -5.94 -10.24
C LEU A 158 15.39 -5.53 -10.57
N LYS A 159 15.21 -4.35 -11.17
CA LYS A 159 13.91 -3.81 -11.54
C LYS A 159 13.88 -3.46 -13.03
N ASN A 160 12.74 -3.70 -13.67
CA ASN A 160 12.54 -3.41 -15.09
C ASN A 160 12.13 -1.97 -15.31
N GLU A 161 13.06 -1.03 -15.09
CA GLU A 161 12.78 0.40 -15.13
C GLU A 161 13.51 1.12 -16.26
N PHE A 162 13.00 2.31 -16.62
CA PHE A 162 13.72 3.22 -17.51
C PHE A 162 14.95 3.77 -16.80
N GLN A 163 15.98 4.18 -17.55
CA GLN A 163 17.10 4.89 -16.94
C GLN A 163 16.58 6.16 -16.22
N GLU A 164 17.15 6.45 -15.05
CA GLU A 164 16.60 7.38 -14.06
C GLU A 164 16.25 8.78 -14.62
N ASP A 165 17.05 9.29 -15.56
CA ASP A 165 16.88 10.63 -16.13
C ASP A 165 15.58 10.76 -16.96
N PHE A 166 15.10 9.65 -17.52
CA PHE A 166 13.90 9.64 -18.36
C PHE A 166 12.60 9.79 -17.56
N LYS A 167 12.61 9.47 -16.26
CA LYS A 167 11.45 9.58 -15.34
C LYS A 167 10.15 9.00 -15.92
N LEU A 168 10.27 7.88 -16.65
CA LEU A 168 9.13 7.15 -17.20
C LEU A 168 8.76 5.95 -16.33
N PRO A 169 7.46 5.65 -16.16
CA PRO A 169 7.01 4.45 -15.46
C PRO A 169 7.48 3.16 -16.16
N PRO A 170 7.83 2.10 -15.41
CA PRO A 170 8.20 0.78 -15.94
C PRO A 170 7.22 0.17 -16.95
N GLU A 171 5.93 0.50 -16.87
CA GLU A 171 4.87 -0.16 -17.64
C GLU A 171 4.76 0.39 -19.07
N VAL A 172 5.46 1.49 -19.37
CA VAL A 172 5.55 2.04 -20.73
C VAL A 172 6.31 1.06 -21.64
N MET A 173 5.70 0.74 -22.78
CA MET A 173 6.22 -0.24 -23.72
C MET A 173 6.99 0.42 -24.87
N LEU A 174 8.18 -0.10 -25.14
CA LEU A 174 9.02 0.27 -26.29
C LEU A 174 8.66 -0.63 -27.47
N THR A 175 8.24 -0.06 -28.60
CA THR A 175 7.95 -0.82 -29.83
C THR A 175 8.44 -0.10 -31.08
N ASN A 176 8.57 -0.84 -32.19
CA ASN A 176 8.91 -0.27 -33.49
C ASN A 176 7.69 0.30 -34.25
N SER A 177 6.47 0.03 -33.78
CA SER A 177 5.20 0.45 -34.38
C SER A 177 4.18 0.81 -33.31
N PRO A 178 3.28 1.77 -33.53
CA PRO A 178 2.25 2.12 -32.56
C PRO A 178 1.31 0.94 -32.31
N LEU A 179 0.96 0.70 -31.05
CA LEU A 179 0.01 -0.34 -30.66
C LEU A 179 -1.42 0.21 -30.71
N GLU A 180 -2.31 -0.50 -31.39
CA GLU A 180 -3.73 -0.13 -31.48
C GLU A 180 -4.38 -0.13 -30.09
N GLY A 181 -5.18 0.91 -29.80
CA GLY A 181 -5.87 1.06 -28.52
C GLY A 181 -5.04 1.67 -27.39
N MET A 182 -3.77 2.01 -27.63
CA MET A 182 -2.88 2.70 -26.70
C MET A 182 -2.55 4.11 -27.19
N ALA A 183 -2.33 5.04 -26.25
CA ALA A 183 -1.71 6.32 -26.59
C ALA A 183 -0.25 6.04 -26.95
N HIS A 184 0.26 6.64 -28.03
CA HIS A 184 1.61 6.38 -28.51
C HIS A 184 2.32 7.66 -28.91
N ALA A 185 3.63 7.68 -28.72
CA ALA A 185 4.49 8.80 -29.08
C ALA A 185 5.76 8.30 -29.77
N ALA A 186 6.10 8.91 -30.90
CA ALA A 186 7.35 8.63 -31.60
C ALA A 186 8.49 9.41 -30.96
N ILE A 187 9.59 8.73 -30.65
CA ILE A 187 10.85 9.35 -30.24
C ILE A 187 11.74 9.49 -31.47
N HIS A 188 12.35 10.68 -31.59
CA HIS A 188 13.19 11.04 -32.72
C HIS A 188 14.62 11.30 -32.28
N ASP A 189 15.56 11.17 -33.21
CA ASP A 189 16.94 11.60 -33.01
C ASP A 189 17.19 13.07 -33.32
N LEU A 190 18.43 13.52 -33.09
CA LEU A 190 18.91 14.86 -33.47
C LEU A 190 18.71 15.17 -34.96
N GLY A 191 18.70 14.15 -35.83
CA GLY A 191 18.45 14.28 -37.26
C GLY A 191 16.96 14.27 -37.65
N GLY A 192 16.05 14.13 -36.68
CA GLY A 192 14.60 14.02 -36.91
C GLY A 192 14.13 12.64 -37.38
N HIS A 193 15.01 11.63 -37.43
CA HIS A 193 14.62 10.27 -37.77
C HIS A 193 13.99 9.59 -36.57
N ARG A 194 12.88 8.89 -36.81
CA ARG A 194 12.18 8.13 -35.78
C ARG A 194 13.03 6.94 -35.34
N LEU A 195 13.16 6.72 -34.04
CA LEU A 195 13.88 5.61 -33.42
C LEU A 195 12.93 4.48 -32.99
N PHE A 196 11.93 4.82 -32.19
CA PHE A 196 10.94 3.88 -31.65
C PHE A 196 9.67 4.62 -31.18
N TYR A 197 8.66 3.86 -30.77
CA TYR A 197 7.45 4.37 -30.14
C TYR A 197 7.42 4.02 -28.66
N LEU A 198 7.02 4.98 -27.84
CA LEU A 198 6.54 4.76 -26.48
C LEU A 198 5.03 4.51 -26.54
N ASN A 199 4.56 3.41 -25.97
CA ASN A 199 3.14 3.10 -25.87
C ASN A 199 2.69 3.12 -24.42
N PHE A 200 1.68 3.93 -24.17
CA PHE A 200 1.07 4.15 -22.88
C PHE A 200 -0.25 3.40 -22.83
N ARG A 201 -0.33 2.42 -21.93
CA ARG A 201 -1.60 1.82 -21.55
C ARG A 201 -2.54 2.88 -20.98
N LYS A 202 -3.84 2.70 -21.18
CA LYS A 202 -4.87 3.66 -20.73
C LYS A 202 -4.97 3.81 -19.21
N ASP A 203 -4.47 2.83 -18.47
CA ASP A 203 -4.47 2.73 -17.00
C ASP A 203 -3.16 3.22 -16.37
N LEU A 204 -2.19 3.69 -17.16
CA LEU A 204 -0.92 4.20 -16.64
C LEU A 204 -1.13 5.53 -15.90
N SER A 205 -1.17 5.44 -14.58
CA SER A 205 -1.15 6.56 -13.65
C SER A 205 0.26 7.13 -13.58
N PHE A 206 0.59 8.06 -14.49
CA PHE A 206 1.84 8.80 -14.39
C PHE A 206 1.93 9.48 -13.02
N GLY A 207 3.02 9.23 -12.30
CA GLY A 207 3.32 9.76 -10.97
C GLY A 207 3.40 11.28 -10.94
N ASN A 208 2.26 11.95 -11.06
CA ASN A 208 2.14 13.38 -10.86
C ASN A 208 2.15 13.65 -9.36
N LEU A 209 2.85 14.70 -8.93
CA LEU A 209 2.71 15.33 -7.61
C LEU A 209 1.24 15.67 -7.22
N SER A 210 0.28 15.57 -8.16
CA SER A 210 -1.16 15.78 -7.94
C SER A 210 -1.94 14.55 -7.46
N LEU A 211 -1.44 13.32 -7.68
CA LEU A 211 -2.01 12.09 -7.13
C LEU A 211 -2.04 12.11 -5.58
N PRO A 212 -0.95 12.46 -4.87
CA PRO A 212 -0.99 12.56 -3.42
C PRO A 212 -1.94 13.67 -2.94
N PHE A 213 -2.14 14.75 -3.71
CA PHE A 213 -3.01 15.85 -3.27
C PHE A 213 -4.49 15.46 -3.20
N ALA A 214 -5.03 14.77 -4.21
CA ALA A 214 -6.41 14.28 -4.15
C ALA A 214 -6.62 13.27 -3.02
N VAL A 215 -5.65 12.36 -2.80
CA VAL A 215 -5.68 11.41 -1.67
C VAL A 215 -5.71 12.15 -0.33
N ILE A 216 -4.87 13.18 -0.15
CA ILE A 216 -4.86 14.01 1.05
C ILE A 216 -6.21 14.69 1.27
N LEU A 217 -6.84 15.22 0.22
CA LEU A 217 -8.16 15.84 0.33
C LEU A 217 -9.25 14.83 0.74
N TYR A 218 -9.24 13.61 0.18
CA TYR A 218 -10.15 12.54 0.60
C TYR A 218 -9.89 12.08 2.05
N PHE A 219 -8.63 12.04 2.47
CA PHE A 219 -8.27 11.75 3.85
C PHE A 219 -8.77 12.83 4.82
N LEU A 220 -8.56 14.11 4.51
CA LEU A 220 -9.07 15.23 5.29
C LEU A 220 -10.61 15.22 5.33
N LEU A 221 -11.27 14.92 4.21
CA LEU A 221 -12.72 14.75 4.15
C LEU A 221 -13.18 13.67 5.15
N GLY A 222 -12.51 12.52 5.18
CA GLY A 222 -12.80 11.44 6.13
C GLY A 222 -12.70 11.90 7.59
N ILE A 223 -11.66 12.65 7.94
CA ILE A 223 -11.49 13.23 9.29
C ILE A 223 -12.64 14.19 9.61
N PHE A 224 -12.98 15.11 8.71
CA PHE A 224 -14.06 16.07 8.92
C PHE A 224 -15.42 15.39 9.05
N LEU A 225 -15.69 14.33 8.27
CA LEU A 225 -16.91 13.53 8.40
C LEU A 225 -17.00 12.83 9.76
N ILE A 226 -15.90 12.25 10.25
CA ILE A 226 -15.83 11.64 11.60
C ILE A 226 -16.16 12.67 12.68
N VAL A 227 -15.57 13.87 12.59
CA VAL A 227 -15.83 14.97 13.54
C VAL A 227 -17.28 15.45 13.46
N LEU A 228 -17.82 15.61 12.24
CA LEU A 228 -19.21 15.97 12.00
C LEU A 228 -20.17 14.95 12.60
N PHE A 229 -20.00 13.66 12.31
CA PHE A 229 -20.86 12.59 12.84
C PHE A 229 -20.83 12.53 14.37
N ARG A 230 -19.65 12.66 14.97
CA ARG A 230 -19.53 12.73 16.44
C ARG A 230 -20.27 13.94 17.02
N HIS A 231 -20.13 15.11 16.40
CA HIS A 231 -20.86 16.32 16.81
C HIS A 231 -22.37 16.13 16.69
N LEU A 232 -22.84 15.57 15.57
CA LEU A 232 -24.26 15.28 15.33
C LEU A 232 -24.85 14.31 16.36
N VAL A 233 -24.10 13.31 16.80
CA VAL A 233 -24.52 12.40 17.88
C VAL A 233 -24.58 13.13 19.21
N ARG A 234 -23.60 13.97 19.54
CA ARG A 234 -23.54 14.69 20.82
C ARG A 234 -24.63 15.72 21.03
N ILE A 235 -25.13 16.35 19.96
CA ILE A 235 -26.20 17.35 20.07
C ILE A 235 -27.58 16.72 20.33
N GLN A 236 -27.72 15.40 20.14
CA GLN A 236 -28.97 14.69 20.42
C GLN A 236 -29.19 14.55 21.93
N LYS A 237 -30.36 14.97 22.40
CA LYS A 237 -30.68 15.00 23.83
C LYS A 237 -31.09 13.64 24.39
N THR A 238 -31.76 12.81 23.58
CA THR A 238 -32.32 11.52 24.05
C THR A 238 -31.41 10.35 23.68
N ARG A 239 -31.42 9.31 24.53
CA ARG A 239 -30.69 8.06 24.26
C ARG A 239 -31.18 7.39 22.96
N THR A 240 -32.49 7.38 22.74
CA THR A 240 -33.10 6.79 21.54
C THR A 240 -32.66 7.53 20.28
N ALA A 241 -32.72 8.87 20.26
CA ALA A 241 -32.25 9.64 19.10
C ALA A 241 -30.75 9.42 18.82
N ARG A 242 -29.90 9.33 19.86
CA ARG A 242 -28.48 8.98 19.70
C ARG A 242 -28.30 7.60 19.07
N LEU A 243 -28.99 6.58 19.57
CA LEU A 243 -28.91 5.22 19.03
C LEU A 243 -29.41 5.14 17.58
N THR A 244 -30.56 5.75 17.29
CA THR A 244 -31.12 5.81 15.94
C THR A 244 -30.15 6.50 14.98
N LEU A 245 -29.54 7.63 15.39
CA LEU A 245 -28.57 8.33 14.56
C LEU A 245 -27.29 7.52 14.34
N ILE A 246 -26.74 6.88 15.38
CA ILE A 246 -25.58 5.98 15.24
C ILE A 246 -25.90 4.83 14.29
N PHE A 247 -27.10 4.24 14.38
CA PHE A 247 -27.54 3.19 13.46
C PHE A 247 -27.63 3.69 12.01
N ILE A 248 -28.21 4.87 11.79
CA ILE A 248 -28.27 5.51 10.45
C ILE A 248 -26.85 5.75 9.92
N ILE A 249 -25.93 6.27 10.75
CA ILE A 249 -24.53 6.50 10.36
C ILE A 249 -23.84 5.18 10.00
N ALA A 250 -24.03 4.12 10.81
CA ALA A 250 -23.45 2.81 10.55
C ALA A 250 -23.95 2.21 9.23
N VAL A 251 -25.25 2.29 8.94
CA VAL A 251 -25.84 1.84 7.68
C VAL A 251 -25.33 2.68 6.51
N ALA A 252 -25.26 4.01 6.65
CA ALA A 252 -24.74 4.89 5.61
C ALA A 252 -23.28 4.59 5.27
N ILE A 253 -22.43 4.38 6.29
CA ILE A 253 -21.03 3.99 6.09
C ILE A 253 -20.94 2.60 5.44
N ALA A 254 -21.76 1.63 5.85
CA ALA A 254 -21.76 0.30 5.24
C ALA A 254 -22.16 0.35 3.75
N LEU A 255 -23.20 1.13 3.41
CA LEU A 255 -23.63 1.34 2.03
C LEU A 255 -22.56 2.08 1.21
N LEU A 256 -21.95 3.12 1.79
CA LEU A 256 -20.85 3.83 1.17
C LEU A 256 -19.68 2.89 0.88
N ARG A 257 -19.25 2.09 1.87
CA ARG A 257 -18.17 1.11 1.70
C ARG A 257 -18.50 0.06 0.64
N PHE A 258 -19.73 -0.45 0.63
CA PHE A 258 -20.18 -1.36 -0.41
C PHE A 258 -20.11 -0.70 -1.80
N ALA A 259 -20.55 0.56 -1.93
CA ALA A 259 -20.47 1.31 -3.18
C ALA A 259 -19.02 1.57 -3.60
N MET A 260 -18.14 1.98 -2.68
CA MET A 260 -16.71 2.21 -2.96
C MET A 260 -16.05 0.95 -3.50
N ILE A 261 -16.26 -0.21 -2.85
CA ILE A 261 -15.66 -1.49 -3.27
C ILE A 261 -16.21 -1.95 -4.63
N ARG A 262 -17.50 -1.73 -4.90
CA ARG A 262 -18.15 -2.18 -6.15
C ARG A 262 -17.90 -1.26 -7.34
N LEU A 263 -17.85 0.04 -7.10
CA LEU A 263 -17.69 1.06 -8.14
C LEU A 263 -16.24 1.54 -8.29
N GLN A 264 -15.35 1.15 -7.36
CA GLN A 264 -13.96 1.60 -7.29
C GLN A 264 -13.83 3.14 -7.26
N VAL A 265 -14.75 3.79 -6.54
CA VAL A 265 -14.78 5.26 -6.38
C VAL A 265 -14.32 5.62 -4.96
N PRO A 266 -13.43 6.61 -4.77
CA PRO A 266 -12.72 7.40 -5.79
C PRO A 266 -11.64 6.60 -6.50
N GLU A 267 -11.48 6.82 -7.81
CA GLU A 267 -10.55 6.06 -8.65
C GLU A 267 -9.11 6.28 -8.19
N VAL A 268 -8.80 7.51 -7.79
CA VAL A 268 -7.47 7.89 -7.26
C VAL A 268 -7.06 7.04 -6.05
N LEU A 269 -8.00 6.64 -5.18
CA LEU A 269 -7.69 5.76 -4.05
C LEU A 269 -7.43 4.33 -4.53
N TYR A 270 -8.30 3.81 -5.41
CA TYR A 270 -8.21 2.43 -5.91
C TYR A 270 -7.04 2.19 -6.88
N ASN A 271 -6.51 3.24 -7.50
CA ASN A 271 -5.29 3.22 -8.31
C ASN A 271 -4.00 3.28 -7.49
N SER A 272 -4.08 3.42 -6.16
CA SER A 272 -2.91 3.38 -5.29
C SER A 272 -2.56 1.94 -4.88
N ASP A 273 -1.27 1.67 -4.68
CA ASP A 273 -0.76 0.36 -4.26
C ASP A 273 -1.49 -0.21 -3.03
N LEU A 274 -1.86 0.66 -2.09
CA LEU A 274 -2.54 0.28 -0.86
C LEU A 274 -3.93 -0.36 -1.09
N PHE A 275 -4.64 0.08 -2.14
CA PHE A 275 -5.94 -0.45 -2.52
C PHE A 275 -5.86 -1.47 -3.65
N SER A 276 -4.65 -1.77 -4.13
CA SER A 276 -4.41 -2.87 -5.05
C SER A 276 -4.56 -4.21 -4.31
N PRO A 277 -5.05 -5.26 -4.99
CA PRO A 277 -5.12 -6.60 -4.41
C PRO A 277 -3.75 -7.28 -4.27
N GLY A 278 -2.67 -6.67 -4.79
CA GLY A 278 -1.34 -7.26 -4.86
C GLY A 278 -0.69 -7.49 -3.49
N HIS A 279 -0.99 -6.65 -2.48
CA HIS A 279 -0.38 -6.78 -1.15
C HIS A 279 -1.20 -7.61 -0.15
N PHE A 280 -2.51 -7.72 -0.35
CA PHE A 280 -3.40 -8.48 0.54
C PHE A 280 -4.80 -8.64 -0.08
N ALA A 281 -5.26 -9.88 -0.24
CA ALA A 281 -6.65 -10.18 -0.59
C ALA A 281 -7.16 -11.38 0.21
N THR A 282 -8.09 -11.16 1.15
CA THR A 282 -8.68 -12.26 1.92
C THR A 282 -10.01 -12.72 1.34
N ASN A 283 -10.93 -11.81 1.04
CA ASN A 283 -12.29 -12.11 0.59
C ASN A 283 -12.85 -10.95 -0.23
N ARG A 284 -13.95 -11.17 -0.97
CA ARG A 284 -14.63 -10.13 -1.79
C ARG A 284 -15.03 -8.86 -1.02
N ALA A 285 -15.14 -8.91 0.31
CA ALA A 285 -15.45 -7.77 1.17
C ALA A 285 -14.21 -7.00 1.67
N LEU A 286 -13.02 -7.62 1.58
CA LEU A 286 -11.71 -7.05 1.94
C LEU A 286 -10.72 -7.40 0.84
N PRO A 287 -10.86 -6.77 -0.35
CA PRO A 287 -10.06 -7.11 -1.52
C PRO A 287 -8.65 -6.50 -1.48
N SER A 288 -8.40 -5.56 -0.57
CA SER A 288 -7.13 -4.85 -0.43
C SER A 288 -6.79 -4.54 1.03
N LEU A 289 -5.53 -4.17 1.29
CA LEU A 289 -5.07 -3.72 2.60
C LEU A 289 -5.69 -2.37 2.99
N GLY A 290 -5.87 -1.46 2.02
CA GLY A 290 -6.54 -0.18 2.20
C GLY A 290 -8.01 -0.34 2.59
N ASP A 291 -8.69 -1.36 2.05
CA ASP A 291 -10.05 -1.68 2.46
C ASP A 291 -10.13 -2.23 3.89
N LEU A 292 -9.14 -3.01 4.34
CA LEU A 292 -9.02 -3.42 5.74
C LEU A 292 -8.82 -2.22 6.66
N LEU A 293 -7.92 -1.30 6.29
CA LEU A 293 -7.65 -0.08 7.06
C LEU A 293 -8.91 0.78 7.20
N LEU A 294 -9.58 1.13 6.10
CA LEU A 294 -10.79 1.95 6.15
C LEU A 294 -11.91 1.27 6.95
N SER A 295 -12.10 -0.04 6.76
CA SER A 295 -13.13 -0.78 7.49
C SER A 295 -12.81 -0.82 8.99
N SER A 296 -11.54 -0.99 9.37
CA SER A 296 -11.11 -0.97 10.77
C SER A 296 -11.36 0.38 11.44
N VAL A 297 -11.02 1.49 10.77
CA VAL A 297 -11.28 2.86 11.26
C VAL A 297 -12.77 3.10 11.46
N PHE A 298 -13.60 2.74 10.48
CA PHE A 298 -15.05 2.95 10.57
C PHE A 298 -15.72 2.08 11.63
N ILE A 299 -15.35 0.79 11.72
CA ILE A 299 -15.85 -0.11 12.77
C ILE A 299 -15.45 0.44 14.14
N PHE A 300 -14.18 0.78 14.34
CA PHE A 300 -13.70 1.37 15.58
C PHE A 300 -14.47 2.65 15.92
N PHE A 301 -14.68 3.54 14.95
CA PHE A 301 -15.44 4.77 15.16
C PHE A 301 -16.88 4.53 15.60
N ILE A 302 -17.62 3.62 14.96
CA ILE A 302 -18.99 3.29 15.36
C ILE A 302 -19.02 2.70 16.77
N ILE A 303 -18.12 1.76 17.08
CA ILE A 303 -18.03 1.19 18.43
C ILE A 303 -17.64 2.25 19.46
N TYR A 304 -16.74 3.16 19.12
CA TYR A 304 -16.35 4.28 19.96
C TYR A 304 -17.55 5.20 20.26
N LEU A 305 -18.38 5.55 19.27
CA LEU A 305 -19.60 6.33 19.47
C LEU A 305 -20.58 5.63 20.41
N ILE A 306 -20.79 4.32 20.21
CA ILE A 306 -21.62 3.52 21.12
C ILE A 306 -21.02 3.55 22.53
N HIS A 307 -19.71 3.34 22.64
CA HIS A 307 -18.98 3.24 23.89
C HIS A 307 -18.93 4.55 24.68
N ASN A 308 -18.82 5.70 24.02
CA ASN A 308 -18.63 6.98 24.69
C ASN A 308 -19.94 7.76 24.84
N ASP A 309 -20.84 7.72 23.86
CA ASP A 309 -21.97 8.63 23.79
C ASP A 309 -23.31 7.98 24.15
N ILE A 310 -23.37 6.66 24.38
CA ILE A 310 -24.59 5.99 24.87
C ILE A 310 -24.42 5.64 26.35
N ALA A 311 -25.02 6.39 27.27
CA ALA A 311 -24.94 6.07 28.70
C ALA A 311 -25.52 4.67 29.00
N ILE A 312 -24.81 3.91 29.84
CA ILE A 312 -25.33 2.67 30.44
C ILE A 312 -26.17 3.09 31.64
N SER A 313 -27.49 2.99 31.51
CA SER A 313 -28.40 3.23 32.63
C SER A 313 -28.79 1.89 33.25
N PRO A 314 -28.53 1.66 34.55
CA PRO A 314 -29.02 0.47 35.22
C PRO A 314 -30.54 0.55 35.32
N SER A 315 -31.23 -0.42 34.71
CA SER A 315 -32.65 -0.61 34.99
C SER A 315 -32.73 -1.34 36.33
N ARG A 316 -33.27 -0.67 37.35
CA ARG A 316 -33.39 -1.19 38.73
C ARG A 316 -34.34 -2.39 38.88
N ASN A 317 -34.89 -2.89 37.77
CA ASN A 317 -35.83 -4.00 37.78
C ASN A 317 -35.11 -5.35 37.94
N LYS A 318 -35.73 -6.26 38.70
CA LYS A 318 -35.30 -7.65 38.92
C LYS A 318 -34.85 -8.31 37.61
N ILE A 319 -33.84 -9.17 37.71
CA ILE A 319 -33.35 -10.04 36.62
C ILE A 319 -34.55 -10.73 35.98
N ARG A 320 -34.88 -10.33 34.74
CA ARG A 320 -35.95 -10.94 33.96
C ARG A 320 -35.35 -12.06 33.11
N VAL A 321 -36.11 -13.12 32.82
CA VAL A 321 -35.71 -14.20 31.90
C VAL A 321 -35.15 -13.65 30.56
N SER A 322 -35.74 -12.57 30.06
CA SER A 322 -35.24 -11.84 28.87
C SER A 322 -33.79 -11.31 29.03
N SER A 323 -33.38 -10.88 30.22
CA SER A 323 -32.00 -10.44 30.49
C SER A 323 -31.00 -11.60 30.45
N PHE A 324 -31.40 -12.81 30.84
CA PHE A 324 -30.55 -14.00 30.76
C PHE A 324 -30.31 -14.42 29.31
N PHE A 325 -31.36 -14.44 28.48
CA PHE A 325 -31.21 -14.71 27.05
C PHE A 325 -30.36 -13.65 26.34
N LEU A 326 -30.55 -12.37 26.65
CA LEU A 326 -29.74 -11.28 26.11
C LEU A 326 -28.26 -11.36 26.54
N PHE A 327 -28.00 -11.76 27.78
CA PHE A 327 -26.64 -11.96 28.29
C PHE A 327 -25.92 -13.07 27.51
N ASN A 328 -26.54 -14.24 27.38
CA ASN A 328 -25.95 -15.37 26.66
C ASN A 328 -25.81 -15.09 25.16
N SER A 329 -26.82 -14.49 24.52
CA SER A 329 -26.73 -14.18 23.09
C SER A 329 -25.62 -13.18 22.78
N TYR A 330 -25.43 -12.16 23.63
CA TYR A 330 -24.34 -11.21 23.48
C TYR A 330 -22.97 -11.88 23.72
N LEU A 331 -22.86 -12.79 24.69
CA LEU A 331 -21.61 -13.51 24.94
C LEU A 331 -21.22 -14.40 23.75
N ILE A 332 -22.18 -15.11 23.16
CA ILE A 332 -21.98 -15.90 21.94
C ILE A 332 -21.54 -14.99 20.79
N LEU A 333 -22.16 -13.82 20.63
CA LEU A 333 -21.77 -12.84 19.63
C LEU A 333 -20.32 -12.38 19.83
N LEU A 334 -19.88 -12.11 21.07
CA LEU A 334 -18.50 -11.74 21.36
C LEU A 334 -17.51 -12.86 20.98
N ILE A 335 -17.83 -14.12 21.29
CA ILE A 335 -17.01 -15.26 20.87
C ILE A 335 -16.92 -15.33 19.34
N ALA A 336 -18.05 -15.21 18.64
CA ALA A 336 -18.08 -15.25 17.18
C ALA A 336 -17.26 -14.11 16.55
N VAL A 337 -17.39 -12.88 17.07
CA VAL A 337 -16.60 -11.72 16.63
C VAL A 337 -15.12 -11.95 16.89
N PHE A 338 -14.74 -12.47 18.06
CA PHE A 338 -13.35 -12.78 18.37
C PHE A 338 -12.77 -13.82 17.41
N LEU A 339 -13.49 -14.92 17.17
CA LEU A 339 -13.06 -15.96 16.23
C LEU A 339 -12.92 -15.41 14.80
N TYR A 340 -13.81 -14.50 14.40
CA TYR A 340 -13.69 -13.81 13.11
C TYR A 340 -12.45 -12.90 13.05
N LEU A 341 -12.13 -12.16 14.12
CA LEU A 341 -10.89 -11.37 14.18
C LEU A 341 -9.64 -12.26 14.18
N HIS A 342 -9.67 -13.40 14.87
CA HIS A 342 -8.58 -14.39 14.81
C HIS A 342 -8.39 -14.92 13.39
N PHE A 343 -9.49 -15.24 12.70
CA PHE A 343 -9.46 -15.67 11.30
C PHE A 343 -8.87 -14.59 10.40
N LEU A 344 -9.36 -13.34 10.51
CA LEU A 344 -8.83 -12.21 9.72
C LEU A 344 -7.34 -11.99 9.97
N PHE A 345 -6.88 -12.08 11.23
CA PHE A 345 -5.45 -11.93 11.52
C PHE A 345 -4.64 -13.06 10.89
N THR A 346 -5.11 -14.30 11.01
CA THR A 346 -4.44 -15.45 10.40
C THR A 346 -4.38 -15.32 8.88
N SER A 347 -5.47 -14.86 8.25
CA SER A 347 -5.51 -14.60 6.80
C SER A 347 -4.59 -13.44 6.40
N LEU A 348 -4.47 -12.40 7.24
CA LEU A 348 -3.52 -11.31 7.02
C LEU A 348 -2.09 -11.82 6.99
N VAL A 349 -1.70 -12.68 7.92
CA VAL A 349 -0.34 -13.22 7.96
C VAL A 349 -0.09 -14.25 6.85
N MET A 350 -1.08 -15.11 6.53
CA MET A 350 -0.92 -16.18 5.53
C MET A 350 -1.00 -15.70 4.08
N ASN A 351 -1.90 -14.76 3.78
CA ASN A 351 -2.30 -14.41 2.41
C ASN A 351 -1.77 -13.03 1.97
N SER A 352 -0.76 -12.51 2.64
CA SER A 352 -0.08 -11.29 2.24
C SER A 352 1.36 -11.60 1.88
N ASP A 353 1.88 -10.95 0.85
CA ASP A 353 3.32 -10.93 0.55
C ASP A 353 4.11 -10.03 1.53
N ILE A 354 3.47 -9.61 2.64
CA ILE A 354 4.01 -8.69 3.64
C ILE A 354 4.65 -9.49 4.78
N SER A 355 5.91 -9.21 5.09
CA SER A 355 6.56 -9.78 6.27
C SER A 355 6.02 -9.14 7.55
N PHE A 356 5.37 -9.95 8.40
CA PHE A 356 4.97 -9.56 9.76
C PHE A 356 5.92 -10.10 10.83
N GLU A 357 7.10 -10.58 10.44
CA GLU A 357 8.07 -11.18 11.35
C GLU A 357 8.83 -10.12 12.14
N ALA A 358 8.52 -9.99 13.43
CA ALA A 358 9.26 -9.11 14.33
C ALA A 358 10.76 -9.48 14.47
N ARG A 359 11.16 -10.70 14.07
CA ARG A 359 12.56 -11.14 14.07
C ARG A 359 13.36 -10.54 12.91
N ASN A 360 12.70 -10.28 11.77
CA ASN A 360 13.33 -9.72 10.58
C ASN A 360 12.89 -8.26 10.44
N VAL A 361 13.32 -7.42 11.39
CA VAL A 361 12.95 -5.99 11.46
C VAL A 361 13.29 -5.24 10.16
N LEU A 362 14.31 -5.70 9.42
CA LEU A 362 14.73 -5.13 8.14
C LEU A 362 13.73 -5.40 7.00
N ASP A 363 12.89 -6.42 7.12
CA ASP A 363 11.87 -6.77 6.11
C ASP A 363 10.52 -6.09 6.39
N LEU A 364 10.40 -5.34 7.50
CA LEU A 364 9.17 -4.63 7.86
C LEU A 364 8.93 -3.44 6.92
N SER A 365 7.97 -3.60 6.01
CA SER A 365 7.49 -2.51 5.15
C SER A 365 6.44 -1.63 5.83
N VAL A 366 6.14 -0.46 5.24
CA VAL A 366 5.01 0.41 5.64
C VAL A 366 3.68 -0.35 5.63
N TYR A 367 3.50 -1.29 4.71
CA TYR A 367 2.31 -2.13 4.63
C TYR A 367 2.15 -3.04 5.85
N SER A 368 3.26 -3.51 6.44
CA SER A 368 3.25 -4.29 7.70
C SER A 368 2.67 -3.47 8.85
N PHE A 369 3.08 -2.20 8.96
CA PHE A 369 2.54 -1.27 9.96
C PHE A 369 1.06 -0.97 9.72
N ILE A 370 0.64 -0.80 8.46
CA ILE A 370 -0.77 -0.56 8.12
C ILE A 370 -1.63 -1.78 8.46
N GLY A 371 -1.19 -2.99 8.11
CA GLY A 371 -1.88 -4.24 8.41
C GLY A 371 -2.03 -4.47 9.91
N LEU A 372 -0.93 -4.40 10.66
CA LEU A 372 -0.94 -4.53 12.12
C LEU A 372 -1.76 -3.42 12.79
N GLY A 373 -1.62 -2.17 12.34
CA GLY A 373 -2.40 -1.04 12.83
C GLY A 373 -3.91 -1.23 12.62
N SER A 374 -4.31 -1.77 11.48
CA SER A 374 -5.71 -2.11 11.19
C SER A 374 -6.23 -3.19 12.14
N MET A 375 -5.44 -4.22 12.41
CA MET A 375 -5.78 -5.26 13.39
C MET A 375 -5.86 -4.70 14.81
N VAL A 376 -4.92 -3.85 15.22
CA VAL A 376 -4.96 -3.15 16.53
C VAL A 376 -6.27 -2.37 16.68
N LEU A 377 -6.69 -1.62 15.65
CA LEU A 377 -7.96 -0.88 15.68
C LEU A 377 -9.17 -1.81 15.86
N LEU A 378 -9.20 -2.94 15.15
CA LEU A 378 -10.28 -3.93 15.27
C LEU A 378 -10.31 -4.59 16.66
N PHE A 379 -9.14 -4.99 17.20
CA PHE A 379 -9.05 -5.56 18.54
C PHE A 379 -9.36 -4.53 19.63
N ALA A 380 -9.00 -3.25 19.44
CA ALA A 380 -9.39 -2.18 20.32
C ALA A 380 -10.92 -1.97 20.31
N ALA A 381 -11.56 -1.98 19.13
CA ALA A 381 -13.01 -1.94 19.02
C ALA A 381 -13.67 -3.13 19.75
N PHE A 382 -13.13 -4.33 19.57
CA PHE A 382 -13.58 -5.51 20.29
C PHE A 382 -13.41 -5.36 21.81
N GLY A 383 -12.28 -4.83 22.28
CA GLY A 383 -12.07 -4.53 23.70
C GLY A 383 -13.11 -3.58 24.28
N LEU A 384 -13.50 -2.53 23.55
CA LEU A 384 -14.56 -1.60 23.95
C LEU A 384 -15.94 -2.28 24.04
N LEU A 385 -16.24 -3.23 23.15
CA LEU A 385 -17.45 -4.06 23.20
C LEU A 385 -17.45 -4.99 24.43
N CYS A 386 -16.34 -5.69 24.67
CA CYS A 386 -16.18 -6.55 25.85
C CYS A 386 -16.33 -5.76 27.15
N HIS A 387 -15.66 -4.61 27.27
CA HIS A 387 -15.80 -3.75 28.44
C HIS A 387 -17.25 -3.30 28.63
N ARG A 388 -17.92 -2.83 27.57
CA ARG A 388 -19.35 -2.46 27.60
C ARG A 388 -20.25 -3.59 28.09
N PHE A 389 -20.02 -4.80 27.61
CA PHE A 389 -20.75 -5.98 28.04
C PHE A 389 -20.58 -6.25 29.52
N VAL A 390 -19.33 -6.28 29.99
CA VAL A 390 -19.00 -6.55 31.39
C VAL A 390 -19.64 -5.51 32.30
N VAL A 391 -19.48 -4.21 32.01
CA VAL A 391 -20.10 -3.11 32.78
C VAL A 391 -21.62 -3.23 32.80
N HIS A 392 -22.25 -3.51 31.66
CA HIS A 392 -23.70 -3.57 31.61
C HIS A 392 -24.26 -4.73 32.44
N PHE A 393 -23.64 -5.90 32.33
CA PHE A 393 -24.15 -7.11 32.98
C PHE A 393 -23.67 -7.29 34.42
N SER A 394 -22.64 -6.55 34.86
CA SER A 394 -22.21 -6.54 36.26
C SER A 394 -23.27 -5.99 37.22
N PHE A 395 -24.18 -5.16 36.72
CA PHE A 395 -25.35 -4.70 37.47
C PHE A 395 -26.39 -5.81 37.74
N TYR A 396 -26.41 -6.87 36.94
CA TYR A 396 -27.47 -7.90 37.00
C TYR A 396 -26.99 -9.24 37.52
N TYR A 397 -25.74 -9.62 37.24
CA TYR A 397 -25.20 -10.93 37.61
C TYR A 397 -23.97 -10.77 38.50
N PRO A 398 -23.74 -11.65 39.50
CA PRO A 398 -22.51 -11.62 40.26
C PRO A 398 -21.35 -12.19 39.44
N PHE A 399 -20.11 -11.84 39.81
CA PHE A 399 -18.89 -12.30 39.14
C PHE A 399 -18.81 -13.82 38.96
N ARG A 400 -19.31 -14.60 39.94
CA ARG A 400 -19.34 -16.07 39.86
C ARG A 400 -20.20 -16.56 38.70
N THR A 401 -21.37 -15.98 38.49
CA THR A 401 -22.28 -16.36 37.39
C THR A 401 -21.66 -15.98 36.04
N PHE A 402 -21.08 -14.79 35.93
CA PHE A 402 -20.33 -14.36 34.75
C PHE A 402 -19.22 -15.37 34.40
N LEU A 403 -18.37 -15.72 35.36
CA LEU A 403 -17.26 -16.65 35.15
C LEU A 403 -17.74 -18.05 34.74
N LEU A 404 -18.76 -18.59 35.41
CA LEU A 404 -19.32 -19.91 35.08
C LEU A 404 -19.88 -19.93 33.66
N THR A 405 -20.64 -18.90 33.27
CA THR A 405 -21.17 -18.81 31.90
C THR A 405 -20.08 -18.63 30.85
N LEU A 406 -19.06 -17.82 31.13
CA LEU A 406 -17.89 -17.66 30.27
C LEU A 406 -17.15 -18.99 30.06
N LEU A 407 -16.96 -19.77 31.12
CA LEU A 407 -16.35 -21.09 31.05
C LEU A 407 -17.20 -22.07 30.25
N ILE A 408 -18.52 -22.14 30.50
CA ILE A 408 -19.43 -23.03 29.76
C ILE A 408 -19.37 -22.75 28.26
N TRP A 409 -19.48 -21.49 27.85
CA TRP A 409 -19.43 -21.12 26.42
C TRP A 409 -18.06 -21.31 25.80
N ASN A 410 -16.96 -21.13 26.55
CA ASN A 410 -15.62 -21.46 26.06
C ASN A 410 -15.42 -22.97 25.88
N ILE A 411 -15.91 -23.80 26.81
CA ILE A 411 -15.84 -25.27 26.69
C ILE A 411 -16.66 -25.76 25.49
N LEU A 412 -17.88 -25.22 25.31
CA LEU A 412 -18.70 -25.52 24.13
C LEU A 412 -18.01 -25.08 22.84
N GLY A 413 -17.42 -23.87 22.82
CA GLY A 413 -16.65 -23.37 21.69
C GLY A 413 -15.45 -24.26 21.36
N LEU A 414 -14.71 -24.73 22.38
CA LEU A 414 -13.60 -25.67 22.21
C LEU A 414 -14.07 -26.97 21.58
N GLY A 415 -15.18 -27.55 22.07
CA GLY A 415 -15.75 -28.77 21.49
C GLY A 415 -16.11 -28.61 20.01
N ILE A 416 -16.71 -27.48 19.64
CA ILE A 416 -17.06 -27.16 18.25
C ILE A 416 -15.79 -27.05 17.38
N LEU A 417 -14.76 -26.30 17.83
CA LEU A 417 -13.53 -26.12 17.06
C LEU A 417 -12.77 -27.43 16.85
N ILE A 418 -12.72 -28.31 17.87
CA ILE A 418 -12.12 -29.64 17.76
C ILE A 418 -12.90 -30.48 16.76
N GLY A 419 -14.24 -30.50 16.84
CA GLY A 419 -15.10 -31.21 15.90
C GLY A 419 -14.91 -30.74 14.45
N CYS A 420 -14.73 -29.43 14.25
CA CYS A 420 -14.44 -28.82 12.94
C CYS A 420 -12.96 -28.90 12.52
N LYS A 421 -12.08 -29.56 13.30
CA LYS A 421 -10.63 -29.70 13.05
C LYS A 421 -9.88 -28.36 12.93
N GLN A 422 -10.39 -27.28 13.55
CA GLN A 422 -9.77 -25.95 13.53
C GLN A 422 -8.76 -25.76 14.66
N TYR A 423 -7.71 -26.60 14.72
CA TYR A 423 -6.70 -26.57 15.79
C TYR A 423 -5.91 -25.24 15.87
N GLY A 424 -5.92 -24.44 14.80
CA GLY A 424 -5.34 -23.09 14.79
C GLY A 424 -5.98 -22.17 15.83
N ALA A 425 -7.32 -22.20 15.91
CA ALA A 425 -8.15 -21.28 16.69
C ALA A 425 -8.28 -21.63 18.18
N LEU A 426 -7.83 -22.81 18.62
CA LEU A 426 -7.89 -23.24 20.02
C LEU A 426 -7.15 -22.28 20.96
N PHE A 427 -5.96 -21.83 20.54
CA PHE A 427 -5.19 -20.83 21.30
C PHE A 427 -5.93 -19.49 21.38
N GLY A 428 -6.63 -19.11 20.32
CA GLY A 428 -7.48 -17.93 20.28
C GLY A 428 -8.55 -17.96 21.38
N LEU A 429 -9.26 -19.08 21.57
CA LEU A 429 -10.25 -19.18 22.65
C LEU A 429 -9.63 -19.03 24.04
N GLY A 430 -8.46 -19.62 24.29
CA GLY A 430 -7.73 -19.43 25.54
C GLY A 430 -7.39 -17.95 25.79
N PHE A 431 -6.96 -17.25 24.74
CA PHE A 431 -6.69 -15.82 24.78
C PHE A 431 -7.97 -15.00 25.07
N TYR A 432 -9.08 -15.32 24.40
CA TYR A 432 -10.38 -14.69 24.65
C TYR A 432 -10.85 -14.88 26.10
N LEU A 433 -10.73 -16.10 26.63
CA LEU A 433 -11.08 -16.42 28.02
C LEU A 433 -10.29 -15.56 29.01
N LEU A 434 -8.97 -15.49 28.84
CA LEU A 434 -8.09 -14.70 29.69
C LEU A 434 -8.38 -13.19 29.55
N PHE A 435 -8.63 -12.70 28.34
CA PHE A 435 -9.02 -11.30 28.09
C PHE A 435 -10.30 -10.91 28.86
N MET A 436 -11.35 -11.73 28.73
CA MET A 436 -12.63 -11.50 29.41
C MET A 436 -12.50 -11.63 30.93
N PHE A 437 -11.63 -12.53 31.41
CA PHE A 437 -11.32 -12.66 32.84
C PHE A 437 -10.63 -11.39 33.39
N LEU A 438 -9.66 -10.81 32.67
CA LEU A 438 -8.99 -9.58 33.07
C LEU A 438 -9.97 -8.40 33.15
N ILE A 439 -10.79 -8.19 32.12
CA ILE A 439 -11.81 -7.13 32.12
C ILE A 439 -12.83 -7.37 33.23
N GLY A 440 -13.28 -8.61 33.42
CA GLY A 440 -14.18 -8.98 34.50
C GLY A 440 -13.58 -8.71 35.88
N GLY A 441 -12.30 -9.01 36.09
CA GLY A 441 -11.60 -8.75 37.35
C GLY A 441 -11.50 -7.26 37.69
N VAL A 442 -11.27 -6.41 36.68
CA VAL A 442 -11.28 -4.94 36.84
C VAL A 442 -12.67 -4.46 37.24
N GLU A 443 -13.70 -4.85 36.50
CA GLU A 443 -15.06 -4.30 36.69
C GLU A 443 -15.81 -4.86 37.90
N TYR A 444 -15.69 -6.16 38.17
CA TYR A 444 -16.44 -6.80 39.26
C TYR A 444 -15.73 -6.78 40.62
N LYS A 445 -14.39 -6.77 40.60
CA LYS A 445 -13.58 -6.96 41.80
C LYS A 445 -12.64 -5.80 42.06
N HIS A 446 -12.54 -4.83 41.15
CA HIS A 446 -11.64 -3.69 41.26
C HIS A 446 -10.19 -4.12 41.54
N TRP A 447 -9.77 -5.29 41.01
CA TRP A 447 -8.40 -5.79 41.16
C TRP A 447 -7.38 -4.81 40.60
N PHE A 448 -7.78 -4.09 39.56
CA PHE A 448 -7.03 -3.03 38.94
C PHE A 448 -7.95 -1.83 38.75
N HIS A 449 -7.37 -0.64 38.77
CA HIS A 449 -8.03 0.55 38.25
C HIS A 449 -7.62 0.71 36.77
N TYR A 450 -8.40 1.45 35.98
CA TYR A 450 -8.03 1.87 34.62
C TYR A 450 -6.88 2.88 34.64
N ASN A 451 -5.72 2.42 35.11
CA ASN A 451 -4.49 3.16 35.18
C ASN A 451 -3.60 2.75 34.01
N PHE A 452 -2.56 3.55 33.76
CA PHE A 452 -1.57 3.30 32.71
C PHE A 452 -1.05 1.85 32.70
N SER A 453 -0.79 1.26 33.87
CA SER A 453 -0.33 -0.12 34.01
C SER A 453 -1.30 -1.17 33.44
N PHE A 454 -2.61 -0.96 33.56
CA PHE A 454 -3.61 -1.89 33.00
C PHE A 454 -3.62 -1.81 31.48
N TYR A 455 -3.49 -0.61 30.91
CA TYR A 455 -3.35 -0.45 29.45
C TYR A 455 -2.05 -1.07 28.93
N ILE A 456 -0.94 -0.93 29.65
CA ILE A 456 0.32 -1.63 29.31
C ILE A 456 0.10 -3.14 29.32
N LEU A 457 -0.57 -3.69 30.34
CA LEU A 457 -0.86 -5.12 30.41
C LEU A 457 -1.68 -5.59 29.20
N LEU A 458 -2.69 -4.83 28.78
CA LEU A 458 -3.48 -5.16 27.59
C LEU A 458 -2.65 -5.10 26.30
N ILE A 459 -1.75 -4.12 26.17
CA ILE A 459 -0.84 -4.00 25.03
C ILE A 459 0.14 -5.17 24.99
N LEU A 460 0.75 -5.50 26.14
CA LEU A 460 1.64 -6.67 26.27
C LEU A 460 0.90 -7.95 25.90
N PHE A 461 -0.33 -8.10 26.39
CA PHE A 461 -1.17 -9.25 26.11
C PHE A 461 -1.46 -9.39 24.60
N PHE A 462 -1.87 -8.30 23.96
CA PHE A 462 -2.08 -8.28 22.51
C PHE A 462 -0.78 -8.55 21.73
N SER A 463 0.35 -7.99 22.16
CA SER A 463 1.65 -8.22 21.54
C SER A 463 2.07 -9.69 21.61
N LEU A 464 1.94 -10.34 22.78
CA LEU A 464 2.22 -11.77 22.94
C LEU A 464 1.36 -12.63 22.02
N TYR A 465 0.07 -12.31 21.91
CA TYR A 465 -0.83 -13.02 21.01
C TYR A 465 -0.49 -12.81 19.54
N SER A 466 -0.17 -11.59 19.15
CA SER A 466 0.29 -11.26 17.80
C SER A 466 1.54 -12.06 17.44
N THR A 467 2.56 -12.05 18.30
CA THR A 467 3.83 -12.77 18.08
C THR A 467 3.63 -14.28 18.02
N PHE A 468 2.80 -14.83 18.91
CA PHE A 468 2.51 -16.26 18.88
C PHE A 468 1.76 -16.66 17.61
N LEU A 469 0.80 -15.85 17.18
CA LEU A 469 0.01 -16.11 15.99
C LEU A 469 0.90 -16.07 14.74
N THR A 470 1.77 -15.06 14.60
CA THR A 470 2.70 -14.98 13.46
C THR A 470 3.69 -16.15 13.44
N ASP A 471 4.32 -16.51 14.57
CA ASP A 471 5.27 -17.63 14.64
C ASP A 471 4.61 -18.98 14.32
N LYS A 472 3.39 -19.21 14.82
CA LYS A 472 2.65 -20.46 14.54
C LYS A 472 2.21 -20.56 13.08
N VAL A 473 1.89 -19.43 12.48
CA VAL A 473 1.46 -19.35 11.08
C VAL A 473 2.64 -19.61 10.14
N ASN A 474 3.80 -19.01 10.40
CA ASN A 474 4.99 -19.16 9.53
C ASN A 474 5.68 -20.52 9.66
N LYS A 475 5.39 -21.30 10.71
CA LYS A 475 5.87 -22.68 10.88
C LYS A 475 5.05 -23.73 10.11
N ARG A 476 3.93 -23.32 9.50
CA ARG A 476 3.09 -24.18 8.65
C ARG A 476 3.42 -23.94 7.18
#